data_AF-A0A101WGM9-F1
#
_entry.id   AF-A0A101WGM9-F1
#
_cell.length_a   1.000
_cell.length_b   1.000
_cell.length_c   1.000
_cell.angle_alpha   90.00
_cell.angle_beta   90.00
_cell.angle_gamma   90.00
#
_symmetry.space_group_name_H-M   'P 1'
#
loop_
_entity.id
_entity.type
_entity.pdbx_description
1 polymer ?
#
loop_
_entity_poly.entity_id
_entity_poly.type
_entity_poly.pdbx_seq_one_letter_code
_entity_poly.pdbx_strand_id
1 'polypeptide(L)'
;MNKSKSLTQTLTPEIDKIIERAVQKSIVAIEKKDDEKDARTFDYYKATEKILYNYPKLIDIVADEYAYMEGIFKQRSKSITRFSPNAGYTDPSEEKGKERQKSYNRTKAQLESIDRILNQFRTDSRFKIIEMYYFNRDANGERRNDDSKQLSFEQIAEQIIKEDGNHPEVKTVRRWRSQIVGDISVALFGISAALSNSLTRRKPQGKMSE
;
A
#
# COMPACT_ATOMS: atom_id res chain seq x y z
N MET A 1 -26.69 -31.83 41.63
CA MET A 1 -25.98 -30.54 41.56
C MET A 1 -25.07 -30.52 40.34
N ASN A 2 -25.52 -29.92 39.23
CA ASN A 2 -24.70 -29.70 38.02
C ASN A 2 -24.74 -28.21 37.67
N LYS A 3 -23.85 -27.40 38.27
CA LYS A 3 -23.80 -25.93 38.10
C LYS A 3 -22.58 -25.44 37.31
N SER A 4 -21.83 -26.31 36.64
CA SER A 4 -20.57 -25.95 35.96
C SER A 4 -20.61 -25.93 34.43
N LYS A 5 -21.76 -26.21 33.79
CA LYS A 5 -21.87 -26.27 32.31
C LYS A 5 -22.52 -25.05 31.62
N SER A 6 -22.94 -24.01 32.36
CA SER A 6 -23.71 -22.90 31.77
C SER A 6 -22.97 -21.55 31.64
N LEU A 7 -21.70 -21.45 32.04
CA LEU A 7 -20.97 -20.17 32.06
C LEU A 7 -20.05 -19.97 30.84
N THR A 8 -19.61 -21.03 30.17
CA THR A 8 -18.65 -20.94 29.05
C THR A 8 -19.32 -20.80 27.68
N GLN A 9 -20.62 -21.09 27.54
CA GLN A 9 -21.37 -20.90 26.28
C GLN A 9 -22.07 -19.54 26.16
N THR A 10 -22.18 -18.77 27.25
CA THR A 10 -22.85 -17.46 27.25
C THR A 10 -21.88 -16.28 27.07
N LEU A 11 -20.59 -16.47 27.36
CA LEU A 11 -19.56 -15.43 27.24
C LEU A 11 -19.18 -15.12 25.78
N THR A 12 -19.24 -16.09 24.87
CA THR A 12 -18.89 -15.90 23.45
C THR A 12 -19.89 -15.04 22.66
N PRO A 13 -21.23 -15.26 22.71
CA PRO A 13 -22.17 -14.43 21.95
C PRO A 13 -22.27 -12.99 22.47
N GLU A 14 -21.93 -12.76 23.74
CA GLU A 14 -21.92 -11.43 24.33
C GLU A 14 -20.70 -10.62 23.89
N ILE A 15 -19.52 -11.26 23.83
CA ILE A 15 -18.30 -10.67 23.26
C ILE A 15 -18.48 -10.36 21.77
N ASP A 16 -19.09 -11.26 21.00
CA ASP A 16 -19.37 -11.02 19.57
C ASP A 16 -20.31 -9.82 19.37
N LYS A 17 -21.35 -9.68 20.20
CA LYS A 17 -22.24 -8.51 20.19
C LYS A 17 -21.54 -7.22 20.58
N ILE A 18 -20.56 -7.26 21.49
CA ILE A 18 -19.77 -6.09 21.87
C ILE A 18 -18.87 -5.66 20.71
N ILE A 19 -18.24 -6.62 20.03
CA ILE A 19 -17.42 -6.36 18.84
C ILE A 19 -18.30 -5.79 17.71
N GLU A 20 -19.46 -6.39 17.45
CA GLU A 20 -20.38 -5.92 16.40
C GLU A 20 -20.91 -4.52 16.69
N ARG A 21 -21.24 -4.21 17.95
CA ARG A 21 -21.64 -2.86 18.37
C ARG A 21 -20.50 -1.85 18.30
N ALA A 22 -19.27 -2.25 18.64
CA ALA A 22 -18.10 -1.37 18.53
C ALA A 22 -17.79 -1.06 17.06
N VAL A 23 -17.88 -2.06 16.19
CA VAL A 23 -17.75 -1.92 14.74
C VAL A 23 -18.87 -1.02 14.19
N GLN A 24 -20.14 -1.28 14.51
CA GLN A 24 -21.28 -0.43 14.09
C GLN A 24 -21.15 1.01 14.58
N LYS A 25 -20.77 1.23 15.84
CA LYS A 25 -20.54 2.58 16.38
C LYS A 25 -19.38 3.29 15.69
N SER A 26 -18.31 2.57 15.34
CA SER A 26 -17.20 3.13 14.58
C SER A 26 -17.61 3.49 13.14
N ILE A 27 -18.45 2.67 12.50
CA ILE A 27 -18.99 2.94 11.15
C ILE A 27 -19.90 4.18 11.18
N VAL A 28 -20.84 4.25 12.12
CA VAL A 28 -21.77 5.39 12.24
C VAL A 28 -21.03 6.68 12.62
N ALA A 29 -19.97 6.60 13.44
CA ALA A 29 -19.14 7.76 13.77
C ALA A 29 -18.26 8.25 12.60
N ILE A 30 -17.98 7.37 11.65
CA ILE A 30 -17.32 7.72 10.38
C ILE A 30 -18.36 8.35 9.43
N GLU A 31 -19.53 7.74 9.26
CA GLU A 31 -20.63 8.28 8.44
C GLU A 31 -21.06 9.69 8.89
N LYS A 32 -21.18 9.92 10.20
CA LYS A 32 -21.52 11.26 10.74
C LYS A 32 -20.42 12.31 10.57
N LYS A 33 -19.18 11.90 10.27
CA LYS A 33 -18.07 12.82 9.94
C LYS A 33 -17.97 13.11 8.44
N ASP A 34 -18.71 12.38 7.60
CA ASP A 34 -18.69 12.55 6.15
C ASP A 34 -19.68 13.63 5.66
N ASP A 35 -20.69 14.01 6.47
CA ASP A 35 -21.65 15.07 6.10
C ASP A 35 -21.08 16.50 6.22
N GLU A 36 -19.94 16.69 6.88
CA GLU A 36 -19.40 18.03 7.22
C GLU A 36 -18.02 18.37 6.65
N LYS A 37 -17.48 17.57 5.73
CA LYS A 37 -16.25 17.94 5.00
C LYS A 37 -16.40 17.67 3.51
N ASP A 38 -16.07 18.67 2.70
CA ASP A 38 -15.79 18.59 1.26
C ASP A 38 -14.83 17.42 0.93
N ALA A 39 -15.38 16.21 0.83
CA ALA A 39 -14.66 14.96 0.89
C ALA A 39 -14.11 14.54 -0.47
N ARG A 40 -12.88 15.00 -0.79
CA ARG A 40 -11.96 14.12 -1.52
C ARG A 40 -11.64 12.94 -0.60
N THR A 41 -12.50 11.93 -0.58
CA THR A 41 -12.25 10.66 0.11
C THR A 41 -10.89 10.15 -0.34
N PHE A 42 -9.95 9.98 0.58
CA PHE A 42 -8.60 9.54 0.23
C PHE A 42 -8.67 8.15 -0.41
N ASP A 43 -8.25 8.04 -1.67
CA ASP A 43 -8.31 6.79 -2.42
C ASP A 43 -7.08 5.92 -2.09
N TYR A 44 -7.23 5.09 -1.05
CA TYR A 44 -6.19 4.17 -0.56
C TYR A 44 -5.72 3.20 -1.64
N TYR A 45 -6.62 2.77 -2.53
CA TYR A 45 -6.27 1.86 -3.63
C TYR A 45 -5.32 2.56 -4.60
N LYS A 46 -5.67 3.76 -5.07
CA LYS A 46 -4.79 4.53 -5.98
C LYS A 46 -3.47 4.93 -5.32
N ALA A 47 -3.50 5.26 -4.02
CA ALA A 47 -2.26 5.54 -3.27
C ALA A 47 -1.34 4.31 -3.25
N THR A 48 -1.90 3.12 -3.02
CA THR A 48 -1.17 1.86 -3.04
C THR A 48 -0.60 1.56 -4.43
N GLU A 49 -1.39 1.72 -5.50
CA GLU A 49 -0.88 1.53 -6.87
C GLU A 49 0.31 2.45 -7.17
N LYS A 50 0.25 3.72 -6.75
CA LYS A 50 1.37 4.65 -6.92
C LYS A 50 2.62 4.22 -6.16
N ILE A 51 2.48 3.63 -4.98
CA ILE A 51 3.60 3.07 -4.22
C ILE A 51 4.19 1.88 -5.01
N LEU A 52 3.36 0.95 -5.46
CA LEU A 52 3.81 -0.24 -6.21
C LEU A 52 4.52 0.12 -7.53
N TYR A 53 4.01 1.09 -8.28
CA TYR A 53 4.65 1.56 -9.52
C TYR A 53 6.04 2.17 -9.28
N ASN A 54 6.24 2.85 -8.14
CA ASN A 54 7.50 3.52 -7.85
C ASN A 54 8.47 2.65 -7.04
N TYR A 55 7.99 1.54 -6.46
CA TYR A 55 8.76 0.69 -5.56
C TYR A 55 10.09 0.19 -6.16
N PRO A 56 10.16 -0.35 -7.39
CA PRO A 56 11.45 -0.77 -7.98
C PRO A 56 12.45 0.38 -8.11
N LYS A 57 11.96 1.56 -8.56
CA LYS A 57 12.79 2.76 -8.68
C LYS A 57 13.30 3.25 -7.34
N LEU A 58 12.48 3.16 -6.29
CA LEU A 58 12.88 3.53 -4.94
C LEU A 58 13.96 2.59 -4.39
N ILE A 59 13.90 1.30 -4.70
CA ILE A 59 14.97 0.35 -4.38
C ILE A 59 16.27 0.76 -5.08
N ASP A 60 16.22 0.97 -6.39
CA ASP A 60 17.40 1.36 -7.19
C ASP A 60 18.02 2.67 -6.65
N ILE A 61 17.18 3.64 -6.31
CA ILE A 61 17.59 4.95 -5.76
C ILE A 61 18.20 4.83 -4.36
N VAL A 62 17.66 3.97 -3.49
CA VAL A 62 18.18 3.78 -2.12
C VAL A 62 19.45 2.91 -2.10
N ALA A 63 19.63 2.04 -3.10
CA ALA A 63 20.81 1.21 -3.26
C ALA A 63 22.10 2.04 -3.50
N ASP A 64 21.98 3.20 -4.15
CA ASP A 64 23.09 4.14 -4.35
C ASP A 64 22.94 5.38 -3.45
N GLU A 65 23.47 5.28 -2.22
CA GLU A 65 23.45 6.36 -1.23
C GLU A 65 24.15 7.63 -1.75
N TYR A 66 25.27 7.49 -2.46
CA TYR A 66 26.02 8.63 -2.98
C TYR A 66 25.27 9.36 -4.10
N ALA A 67 24.70 8.62 -5.06
CA ALA A 67 23.88 9.21 -6.12
C ALA A 67 22.59 9.84 -5.59
N TYR A 68 21.99 9.30 -4.52
CA TYR A 68 20.85 9.93 -3.85
C TYR A 68 21.19 11.32 -3.31
N MET A 69 22.31 11.43 -2.57
CA MET A 69 22.73 12.67 -1.92
C MET A 69 23.09 13.77 -2.90
N GLU A 70 23.67 13.42 -4.05
CA GLU A 70 24.06 14.38 -5.09
C GLU A 70 22.94 14.67 -6.11
N GLY A 71 22.15 13.65 -6.47
CA GLY A 71 21.21 13.68 -7.59
C GLY A 71 19.91 14.43 -7.32
N ILE A 72 19.34 14.32 -6.10
CA ILE A 72 18.05 14.96 -5.76
C ILE A 72 18.17 16.50 -5.72
N PHE A 73 19.37 17.05 -5.49
CA PHE A 73 19.55 18.48 -5.22
C PHE A 73 20.10 19.33 -6.37
N LYS A 74 20.44 18.75 -7.53
CA LYS A 74 20.70 19.56 -8.74
C LYS A 74 19.45 20.32 -9.21
N GLN A 75 18.25 19.88 -8.78
CA GLN A 75 17.00 20.59 -9.05
C GLN A 75 16.31 21.04 -7.76
N ARG A 76 16.27 22.36 -7.58
CA ARG A 76 15.40 23.14 -6.67
C ARG A 76 15.87 23.22 -5.21
N SER A 77 16.52 24.34 -4.89
CA SER A 77 16.12 25.19 -3.75
C SER A 77 16.72 26.59 -3.92
N LYS A 78 15.88 27.57 -4.30
CA LYS A 78 16.13 28.97 -3.92
C LYS A 78 15.75 29.04 -2.44
N SER A 79 16.72 28.91 -1.54
CA SER A 79 16.44 28.92 -0.10
C SER A 79 15.95 30.30 0.33
N ILE A 80 14.80 30.37 0.99
CA ILE A 80 14.41 31.55 1.78
C ILE A 80 15.18 31.43 3.10
N THR A 81 16.31 32.11 3.19
CA THR A 81 17.13 32.20 4.41
C THR A 81 16.34 32.98 5.47
N ARG A 82 15.88 32.29 6.52
CA ARG A 82 15.39 32.96 7.74
C ARG A 82 16.60 33.29 8.60
N PHE A 83 16.92 34.59 8.69
CA PHE A 83 17.97 35.08 9.57
C PHE A 83 17.52 34.96 11.03
N SER A 84 18.26 34.20 11.84
CA SER A 84 18.09 34.13 13.30
C SER A 84 19.35 34.70 13.96
N PRO A 85 19.25 35.78 14.75
CA PRO A 85 20.42 36.48 15.29
C PRO A 85 21.15 35.73 16.42
N ASN A 86 20.63 34.60 16.90
CA ASN A 86 21.19 33.83 18.03
C ASN A 86 21.71 32.42 17.66
N ALA A 87 21.81 32.08 16.38
CA ALA A 87 22.39 30.80 15.97
C ALA A 87 23.93 30.91 15.91
N GLY A 88 24.64 30.11 16.69
CA GLY A 88 26.08 29.95 16.56
C GLY A 88 26.45 29.61 15.12
N TYR A 89 27.62 30.08 14.67
CA TYR A 89 28.09 29.95 13.29
C TYR A 89 28.42 28.48 12.98
N THR A 90 27.42 27.68 12.62
CA THR A 90 27.64 26.37 12.00
C THR A 90 27.91 26.60 10.52
N ASP A 91 28.92 25.94 9.94
CA ASP A 91 29.15 25.98 8.50
C ASP A 91 27.86 25.55 7.76
N PRO A 92 27.26 26.42 6.92
CA PRO A 92 26.08 26.08 6.13
C PRO A 92 26.26 24.84 5.24
N SER A 93 27.50 24.42 4.97
CA SER A 93 27.82 23.20 4.23
C SER A 93 27.54 21.93 5.05
N GLU A 94 27.91 21.91 6.33
CA GLU A 94 27.74 20.78 7.23
C GLU A 94 26.29 20.57 7.65
N GLU A 95 25.55 21.66 7.91
CA GLU A 95 24.12 21.55 8.23
C GLU A 95 23.33 20.96 7.06
N LYS A 96 23.64 21.38 5.82
CA LYS A 96 23.04 20.79 4.61
C LYS A 96 23.39 19.31 4.45
N GLY A 97 24.62 18.91 4.78
CA GLY A 97 25.01 17.49 4.78
C GLY A 97 24.20 16.66 5.77
N LYS A 98 24.02 17.16 6.99
CA LYS A 98 23.21 16.51 8.04
C LYS A 98 21.73 16.41 7.66
N GLU A 99 21.16 17.45 7.05
CA GLU A 99 19.78 17.43 6.54
C GLU A 99 19.60 16.42 5.39
N ARG A 100 20.56 16.34 4.46
CA ARG A 100 20.57 15.35 3.38
C ARG A 100 20.59 13.92 3.93
N GLN A 101 21.46 13.63 4.88
CA GLN A 101 21.53 12.32 5.53
C GLN A 101 20.21 11.96 6.23
N LYS A 102 19.60 12.91 6.94
CA LYS A 102 18.30 12.71 7.59
C LYS A 102 17.19 12.40 6.58
N SER A 103 17.17 13.06 5.42
CA SER A 103 16.21 12.79 4.35
C SER A 103 16.33 11.37 3.81
N TYR A 104 17.54 10.95 3.46
CA TYR A 104 17.80 9.59 2.99
C TYR A 104 17.43 8.53 4.03
N ASN A 105 17.86 8.72 5.28
CA ASN A 105 17.53 7.78 6.37
C ASN A 105 16.01 7.63 6.54
N ARG A 106 15.24 8.72 6.39
CA ARG A 106 13.77 8.66 6.39
C ARG A 106 13.23 7.87 5.21
N THR A 107 13.70 8.13 3.99
CA THR A 107 13.27 7.39 2.79
C THR A 107 13.62 5.91 2.89
N LYS A 108 14.83 5.57 3.34
CA LYS A 108 15.28 4.19 3.56
C LYS A 108 14.39 3.46 4.58
N ALA A 109 14.13 4.08 5.74
CA ALA A 109 13.25 3.48 6.75
C ALA A 109 11.80 3.27 6.25
N GLN A 110 11.30 4.20 5.43
CA GLN A 110 9.98 4.05 4.79
C GLN A 110 9.98 2.90 3.77
N LEU A 111 11.03 2.79 2.95
CA LEU A 111 11.18 1.71 1.98
C LEU A 111 11.27 0.34 2.69
N GLU A 112 12.07 0.23 3.75
CA GLU A 112 12.16 -0.99 4.57
C GLU A 112 10.80 -1.38 5.17
N SER A 113 9.99 -0.39 5.57
CA SER A 113 8.64 -0.64 6.08
C SER A 113 7.72 -1.20 4.99
N ILE A 114 7.78 -0.64 3.78
CA ILE A 114 7.02 -1.14 2.62
C ILE A 114 7.49 -2.55 2.25
N ASP A 115 8.81 -2.79 2.24
CA ASP A 115 9.38 -4.08 1.90
C ASP A 115 8.92 -5.19 2.85
N ARG A 116 8.94 -4.91 4.16
CA ARG A 116 8.39 -5.83 5.18
C ARG A 116 6.93 -6.17 4.93
N ILE A 117 6.11 -5.20 4.53
CA ILE A 117 4.70 -5.42 4.22
C ILE A 117 4.57 -6.29 2.97
N LEU A 118 5.27 -5.96 1.88
CA LEU A 118 5.21 -6.73 0.63
C LEU A 118 5.70 -8.17 0.82
N ASN A 119 6.71 -8.38 1.67
CA ASN A 119 7.23 -9.71 2.00
C ASN A 119 6.18 -10.62 2.65
N GLN A 120 5.17 -10.07 3.35
CA GLN A 120 4.05 -10.85 3.90
C GLN A 120 3.16 -11.46 2.80
N PHE A 121 3.15 -10.86 1.61
CA PHE A 121 2.33 -11.31 0.49
C PHE A 121 3.08 -12.26 -0.46
N ARG A 122 4.39 -12.46 -0.30
CA ARG A 122 5.17 -13.31 -1.23
C ARG A 122 4.73 -14.76 -1.29
N THR A 123 4.10 -15.28 -0.24
CA THR A 123 3.54 -16.64 -0.23
C THR A 123 2.18 -16.74 -0.92
N ASP A 124 1.53 -15.61 -1.20
CA ASP A 124 0.27 -15.56 -1.93
C ASP A 124 0.56 -15.68 -3.43
N SER A 125 -0.01 -16.68 -4.10
CA SER A 125 0.17 -16.89 -5.54
C SER A 125 -0.29 -15.69 -6.38
N ARG A 126 -1.22 -14.86 -5.86
CA ARG A 126 -1.67 -13.62 -6.51
C ARG A 126 -0.58 -12.54 -6.53
N PHE A 127 0.41 -12.62 -5.64
CA PHE A 127 1.50 -11.64 -5.56
C PHE A 127 2.42 -11.65 -6.76
N LYS A 128 2.55 -12.80 -7.42
CA LYS A 128 3.24 -12.93 -8.71
C LYS A 128 2.71 -11.95 -9.76
N ILE A 129 1.40 -11.67 -9.75
CA ILE A 129 0.80 -10.64 -10.64
C ILE A 129 1.31 -9.24 -10.31
N ILE A 130 1.57 -8.93 -9.04
CA ILE A 130 2.13 -7.64 -8.63
C ILE A 130 3.57 -7.51 -9.12
N GLU A 131 4.37 -8.56 -8.95
CA GLU A 131 5.76 -8.58 -9.43
C GLU A 131 5.84 -8.41 -10.95
N MET A 132 4.99 -9.13 -11.69
CA MET A 132 4.96 -9.04 -13.14
C MET A 132 4.43 -7.70 -13.65
N TYR A 133 3.33 -7.20 -13.06
CA TYR A 133 2.67 -5.99 -13.54
C TYR A 133 3.36 -4.71 -13.08
N TYR A 134 3.71 -4.59 -11.80
CA TYR A 134 4.26 -3.35 -11.23
C TYR A 134 5.79 -3.36 -11.13
N PHE A 135 6.42 -4.51 -10.90
CA PHE A 135 7.88 -4.58 -10.69
C PHE A 135 8.66 -4.93 -11.95
N ASN A 136 7.97 -5.10 -13.09
CA ASN A 136 8.56 -5.49 -14.36
C ASN A 136 9.40 -6.78 -14.26
N ARG A 137 8.90 -7.75 -13.50
CA ARG A 137 9.51 -9.08 -13.41
C ARG A 137 8.83 -10.04 -14.36
N ASP A 138 9.51 -11.12 -14.71
CA ASP A 138 8.87 -12.27 -15.35
C ASP A 138 8.23 -13.17 -14.30
N ALA A 139 7.63 -14.27 -14.73
CA ALA A 139 6.95 -15.19 -13.84
C ALA A 139 7.92 -16.00 -12.94
N ASN A 140 9.18 -16.14 -13.33
CA ASN A 140 10.23 -16.70 -12.46
C ASN A 140 10.72 -15.71 -11.39
N GLY A 141 10.28 -14.45 -11.46
CA GLY A 141 10.68 -13.38 -10.55
C GLY A 141 11.93 -12.63 -10.99
N GLU A 142 12.44 -12.87 -12.20
CA GLU A 142 13.62 -12.20 -12.73
C GLU A 142 13.28 -10.84 -13.33
N ARG A 143 14.18 -9.86 -13.19
CA ARG A 143 13.95 -8.50 -13.72
C ARG A 143 14.00 -8.54 -15.25
N ARG A 144 12.94 -8.05 -15.90
CA ARG A 144 12.90 -7.88 -17.35
C ARG A 144 13.69 -6.63 -17.73
N ASN A 145 14.14 -6.56 -18.99
CA ASN A 145 14.85 -5.39 -19.52
C ASN A 145 14.07 -4.10 -19.22
N ASP A 146 14.75 -3.04 -18.78
CA ASP A 146 14.10 -1.78 -18.40
C ASP A 146 13.37 -1.09 -19.57
N ASP A 147 13.79 -1.34 -20.82
CA ASP A 147 13.14 -0.86 -22.05
C ASP A 147 11.91 -1.69 -22.46
N SER A 148 11.65 -2.81 -21.76
CA SER A 148 10.51 -3.66 -22.10
C SER A 148 9.21 -2.98 -21.70
N LYS A 149 8.20 -3.06 -22.59
CA LYS A 149 6.85 -2.60 -22.27
C LYS A 149 6.31 -3.38 -21.07
N GLN A 150 5.54 -2.68 -20.25
CA GLN A 150 4.76 -3.29 -19.17
C GLN A 150 3.93 -4.44 -19.74
N LEU A 151 3.91 -5.58 -19.04
CA LEU A 151 3.12 -6.73 -19.46
C LEU A 151 1.63 -6.39 -19.48
N SER A 152 0.97 -6.77 -20.57
CA SER A 152 -0.49 -6.74 -20.62
C SER A 152 -1.08 -7.86 -19.77
N PHE A 153 -2.35 -7.74 -19.36
CA PHE A 153 -2.98 -8.79 -18.55
C PHE A 153 -3.13 -10.11 -19.31
N GLU A 154 -3.20 -10.04 -20.63
CA GLU A 154 -3.20 -11.19 -21.54
C GLU A 154 -1.85 -11.92 -21.46
N GLN A 155 -0.74 -11.18 -21.54
CA GLN A 155 0.61 -11.73 -21.40
C GLN A 155 0.87 -12.30 -19.99
N ILE A 156 0.34 -11.66 -18.95
CA ILE A 156 0.45 -12.16 -17.58
C ILE A 156 -0.30 -13.47 -17.42
N ALA A 157 -1.52 -13.57 -17.96
CA ALA A 157 -2.30 -14.80 -17.93
C ALA A 157 -1.56 -15.95 -18.64
N GLU A 158 -0.99 -15.68 -19.82
CA GLU A 158 -0.18 -16.65 -20.57
C GLU A 158 1.05 -17.13 -19.79
N GLN A 159 1.75 -16.23 -19.10
CA GLN A 159 2.93 -16.59 -18.31
C GLN A 159 2.56 -17.43 -17.07
N ILE A 160 1.45 -17.12 -16.40
CA ILE A 160 0.95 -17.93 -15.28
C ILE A 160 0.59 -19.35 -15.74
N ILE A 161 -0.01 -19.50 -16.93
CA ILE A 161 -0.31 -20.81 -17.52
C ILE A 161 0.94 -21.66 -17.70
N LYS A 162 2.01 -21.05 -18.22
CA LYS A 162 3.26 -21.76 -18.53
C LYS A 162 3.98 -22.28 -17.31
N GLU A 163 3.90 -21.56 -16.18
CA GLU A 163 4.67 -21.90 -14.99
C GLU A 163 3.87 -22.70 -13.95
N ASP A 164 2.63 -22.30 -13.68
CA ASP A 164 1.85 -22.90 -12.59
C ASP A 164 0.87 -23.98 -13.10
N GLY A 165 0.75 -24.16 -14.42
CA GLY A 165 -0.26 -25.01 -15.06
C GLY A 165 -1.70 -24.54 -14.81
N ASN A 166 -1.87 -23.38 -14.20
CA ASN A 166 -3.16 -22.80 -13.86
C ASN A 166 -3.64 -21.97 -15.06
N HIS A 167 -4.92 -22.09 -15.43
CA HIS A 167 -5.49 -21.41 -16.59
C HIS A 167 -6.44 -20.26 -16.18
N PRO A 168 -5.94 -19.18 -15.52
CA PRO A 168 -6.80 -18.08 -15.18
C PRO A 168 -7.16 -17.29 -16.45
N GLU A 169 -8.46 -17.05 -16.63
CA GLU A 169 -8.92 -16.05 -17.59
C GLU A 169 -8.33 -14.67 -17.26
N VAL A 170 -8.16 -13.82 -18.27
CA VAL A 170 -7.68 -12.43 -18.12
C VAL A 170 -8.50 -11.64 -17.09
N LYS A 171 -9.82 -11.87 -17.04
CA LYS A 171 -10.73 -11.26 -16.05
C LYS A 171 -10.36 -11.67 -14.62
N THR A 172 -9.98 -12.93 -14.44
CA THR A 172 -9.53 -13.48 -13.15
C THR A 172 -8.21 -12.84 -12.73
N VAL A 173 -7.25 -12.71 -13.63
CA VAL A 173 -5.97 -12.01 -13.35
C VAL A 173 -6.22 -10.56 -12.93
N ARG A 174 -7.07 -9.83 -13.66
CA ARG A 174 -7.44 -8.44 -13.31
C ARG A 174 -8.09 -8.36 -11.93
N ARG A 175 -8.99 -9.31 -11.62
CA ARG A 175 -9.65 -9.39 -10.31
C ARG A 175 -8.64 -9.70 -9.20
N TRP A 176 -7.77 -10.68 -9.37
CA TRP A 176 -6.74 -11.04 -8.40
C TRP A 176 -5.80 -9.87 -8.13
N ARG A 177 -5.37 -9.17 -9.18
CA ARG A 177 -4.59 -7.92 -9.07
C ARG A 177 -5.33 -6.90 -8.20
N SER A 178 -6.60 -6.63 -8.47
CA SER A 178 -7.37 -5.67 -7.67
C SER A 178 -7.59 -6.14 -6.22
N GLN A 179 -7.78 -7.44 -5.99
CA GLN A 179 -7.92 -7.97 -4.64
C GLN A 179 -6.63 -7.79 -3.83
N ILE A 180 -5.48 -8.21 -4.37
CA ILE A 180 -4.23 -8.11 -3.63
C ILE A 180 -3.76 -6.67 -3.44
N VAL A 181 -3.97 -5.76 -4.40
CA VAL A 181 -3.73 -4.32 -4.17
C VAL A 181 -4.61 -3.78 -3.03
N GLY A 182 -5.85 -4.23 -2.94
CA GLY A 182 -6.72 -3.92 -1.81
C GLY A 182 -6.21 -4.50 -0.49
N ASP A 183 -5.74 -5.74 -0.49
CA ASP A 183 -5.22 -6.38 0.72
C ASP A 183 -3.92 -5.66 1.19
N ILE A 184 -3.04 -5.27 0.25
CA ILE A 184 -1.85 -4.44 0.52
C ILE A 184 -2.25 -3.05 1.04
N SER A 185 -3.31 -2.44 0.50
CA SER A 185 -3.76 -1.12 0.99
C SER A 185 -4.21 -1.17 2.44
N VAL A 186 -4.84 -2.27 2.87
CA VAL A 186 -5.18 -2.52 4.27
C VAL A 186 -3.92 -2.68 5.11
N ALA A 187 -2.91 -3.42 4.63
CA ALA A 187 -1.66 -3.58 5.37
C ALA A 187 -0.88 -2.25 5.53
N LEU A 188 -0.92 -1.37 4.52
CA LEU A 188 -0.24 -0.06 4.55
C LEU A 188 -0.97 1.00 5.38
N PHE A 189 -2.31 1.04 5.31
CA PHE A 189 -3.10 2.15 5.83
C PHE A 189 -4.12 1.74 6.91
N GLY A 190 -4.22 0.45 7.23
CA GLY A 190 -5.04 -0.09 8.30
C GLY A 190 -6.55 -0.03 8.02
N ILE A 191 -7.32 0.18 9.09
CA ILE A 191 -8.79 0.06 9.11
C ILE A 191 -9.45 1.03 8.11
N SER A 192 -8.92 2.23 7.94
CA SER A 192 -9.47 3.22 7.01
C SER A 192 -9.51 2.72 5.56
N ALA A 193 -8.47 2.00 5.14
CA ALA A 193 -8.45 1.36 3.82
C ALA A 193 -9.39 0.15 3.76
N ALA A 194 -9.51 -0.62 4.84
CA ALA A 194 -10.42 -1.77 4.89
C ALA A 194 -11.89 -1.33 4.71
N LEU A 195 -12.28 -0.25 5.37
CA LEU A 195 -13.61 0.34 5.22
C LEU A 195 -13.85 0.83 3.79
N SER A 196 -12.89 1.57 3.21
CA SER A 196 -12.97 2.03 1.81
C SER A 196 -13.08 0.86 0.80
N ASN A 197 -12.30 -0.21 0.99
CA ASN A 197 -12.35 -1.41 0.16
C ASN A 197 -13.69 -2.17 0.32
N SER A 198 -14.30 -2.15 1.51
CA SER A 198 -15.59 -2.80 1.76
C SER A 198 -16.75 -2.09 1.06
N LEU A 199 -16.72 -0.75 1.04
CA LEU A 199 -17.72 0.09 0.38
C LEU A 199 -17.67 -0.07 -1.15
N THR A 200 -16.47 -0.18 -1.73
CA THR A 200 -16.30 -0.37 -3.18
C THR A 200 -16.65 -1.79 -3.67
N ARG A 201 -16.56 -2.82 -2.81
CA ARG A 201 -17.01 -4.20 -3.12
C ARG A 201 -18.53 -4.36 -3.08
N ARG A 202 -19.26 -3.53 -2.33
CA ARG A 202 -20.74 -3.49 -2.30
C ARG A 202 -21.31 -2.59 -3.40
N LYS A 203 -21.09 -2.92 -4.68
CA LYS A 203 -21.93 -2.32 -5.73
C LYS A 203 -23.33 -2.96 -5.63
N PRO A 204 -24.42 -2.19 -5.46
CA PRO A 204 -25.76 -2.77 -5.37
C PRO A 204 -26.11 -3.46 -6.70
N GLN A 205 -26.52 -4.73 -6.62
CA GLN A 205 -27.15 -5.41 -7.73
C GLN A 205 -28.50 -4.72 -8.02
N GLY A 206 -28.71 -4.34 -9.29
CA GLY A 206 -30.03 -4.13 -9.89
C GLY A 206 -30.91 -3.04 -9.28
N LYS A 207 -30.94 -1.86 -9.91
CA LYS A 207 -32.25 -1.23 -10.13
C LYS A 207 -32.83 -1.91 -11.36
N MET A 208 -33.86 -2.75 -11.15
CA MET A 208 -34.73 -3.17 -12.22
C MET A 208 -35.32 -1.92 -12.88
N SER A 209 -35.17 -1.84 -14.19
CA SER A 209 -35.98 -0.98 -15.04
C SER A 209 -37.44 -1.44 -14.92
N GLU A 210 -38.28 -0.57 -14.36
CA GLU A 210 -39.71 -0.54 -14.70
C GLU A 210 -39.91 0.43 -15.87
#